data_AF-A0A5M4B333-F1
#
_entry.id   AF-A0A5M4B333-F1
#
_cell.length_a   1.000
_cell.length_b   1.000
_cell.length_c   1.000
_cell.angle_alpha   90.00
_cell.angle_beta   90.00
_cell.angle_gamma   90.00
#
_symmetry.space_group_name_H-M   'P 1'
#
loop_
_entity.id
_entity.type
_entity.pdbx_description
1 polymer ?
#
loop_
_entity_poly.entity_id
_entity_poly.type
_entity_poly.pdbx_seq_one_letter_code
_entity_poly.pdbx_strand_id
1 'polypeptide(L)' 'MEKFEIGQQVRLAIDNDTVYQIIEINPKIKKGILIREFGTGNLVQVDANEIYPIGKET' A
#
# COMPACT_ATOMS: atom_id res chain seq x y z
N MET A 1 -6.71 -9.69 -11.29
CA MET A 1 -5.77 -8.94 -10.43
C MET A 1 -6.40 -7.60 -10.13
N GLU A 2 -6.62 -7.30 -8.84
CA GLU A 2 -6.99 -5.93 -8.45
C GLU A 2 -5.87 -4.96 -8.86
N LYS A 3 -6.26 -3.81 -9.41
CA LYS A 3 -5.33 -2.75 -9.76
C LYS A 3 -5.23 -1.80 -8.57
N PHE A 4 -4.01 -1.57 -8.11
CA PHE A 4 -3.70 -0.54 -7.13
C PHE A 4 -3.53 0.82 -7.82
N GLU A 5 -3.86 1.90 -7.12
CA GLU A 5 -3.78 3.26 -7.63
C GLU A 5 -2.99 4.19 -6.70
N ILE A 6 -2.27 5.15 -7.28
CA ILE A 6 -1.59 6.18 -6.48
C ILE A 6 -2.65 7.02 -5.76
N GLY A 7 -2.43 7.26 -4.47
CA GLY A 7 -3.37 7.94 -3.57
C GLY A 7 -4.29 6.97 -2.81
N GLN A 8 -4.37 5.70 -3.22
CA GLN A 8 -5.19 4.69 -2.57
C GLN A 8 -4.69 4.39 -1.16
N GLN A 9 -5.62 4.18 -0.22
CA GLN A 9 -5.32 3.76 1.13
C GLN A 9 -5.23 2.23 1.21
N VAL A 10 -4.20 1.73 1.87
CA VAL A 10 -3.91 0.30 2.01
C VAL A 10 -3.45 -0.02 3.44
N ARG A 11 -3.55 -1.30 3.82
CA ARG A 11 -2.95 -1.89 5.03
C ARG A 11 -1.92 -2.93 4.64
N LEU A 12 -0.99 -3.22 5.54
CA LEU A 12 -0.04 -4.31 5.34
C LEU A 12 -0.67 -5.64 5.76
N ALA A 13 -0.29 -6.73 5.10
CA ALA A 13 -0.74 -8.06 5.48
C ALA A 13 -0.31 -8.47 6.90
N ILE A 14 0.84 -7.96 7.33
CA ILE A 14 1.42 -8.19 8.66
C ILE A 14 0.92 -7.19 9.72
N ASP A 15 0.30 -6.09 9.29
CA ASP A 15 -0.11 -4.99 10.17
C ASP A 15 -1.42 -4.36 9.67
N ASN A 16 -2.52 -4.70 10.35
CA ASN A 16 -3.87 -4.31 9.96
C ASN A 16 -4.38 -3.06 10.69
N ASP A 17 -3.64 -2.55 11.68
CA ASP A 17 -3.99 -1.34 12.42
C ASP A 17 -3.50 -0.08 11.71
N THR A 18 -2.35 -0.15 11.04
CA THR A 18 -1.76 1.04 10.42
C THR A 18 -2.27 1.23 8.99
N VAL A 19 -2.67 2.46 8.70
CA VAL A 19 -3.12 2.87 7.37
C VAL A 19 -1.97 3.53 6.63
N TYR A 20 -1.77 3.12 5.39
CA TYR A 20 -0.79 3.69 4.48
C TYR A 20 -1.45 4.24 3.23
N GLN A 21 -0.80 5.18 2.56
CA GLN A 21 -1.19 5.70 1.26
C GLN A 21 -0.17 5.27 0.20
N ILE A 22 -0.63 4.72 -0.92
CA ILE A 22 0.25 4.49 -2.07
C ILE A 22 0.66 5.84 -2.65
N ILE A 23 1.97 6.08 -2.79
CA ILE A 23 2.49 7.30 -3.41
C ILE A 23 3.24 7.02 -4.72
N GLU A 24 3.71 5.79 -4.93
CA GLU A 24 4.35 5.37 -6.18
C GLU A 24 4.09 3.88 -6.46
N ILE A 25 3.96 3.53 -7.75
CA ILE A 25 3.80 2.14 -8.21
C ILE A 25 4.76 1.91 -9.38
N ASN A 26 5.72 1.00 -9.20
CA ASN A 26 6.62 0.52 -10.25
C ASN A 26 6.41 -0.96 -10.51
N PRO A 27 5.55 -1.33 -11.49
CA PRO A 27 5.18 -2.73 -11.73
C PRO A 27 6.34 -3.58 -12.30
N LYS A 28 7.49 -2.98 -12.63
CA LYS A 28 8.67 -3.69 -13.12
C LYS A 28 9.55 -4.23 -11.99
N ILE A 29 9.25 -3.90 -10.74
CA ILE A 29 10.06 -4.22 -9.56
C ILE A 29 9.20 -4.99 -8.55
N LYS A 30 9.75 -6.07 -7.97
CA LYS A 30 9.05 -6.93 -7.00
C LYS A 30 8.53 -6.14 -5.79
N LYS A 31 9.35 -5.27 -5.19
CA LYS A 31 8.92 -4.30 -4.18
C LYS A 31 8.71 -2.91 -4.78
N GLY A 32 7.88 -2.88 -5.81
CA GLY A 32 7.68 -1.70 -6.65
C GLY A 32 6.72 -0.67 -6.07
N ILE A 33 6.02 -0.96 -4.98
CA ILE A 33 5.02 -0.04 -4.42
C ILE A 33 5.64 0.70 -3.24
N LEU A 34 5.65 2.03 -3.33
CA LEU A 34 6.04 2.90 -2.23
C LEU A 34 4.77 3.39 -1.52
N ILE A 35 4.69 3.11 -0.22
CA ILE A 35 3.57 3.51 0.63
C ILE A 35 4.06 4.46 1.73
N ARG A 36 3.18 5.37 2.15
CA ARG A 36 3.42 6.35 3.21
C ARG A 36 2.46 6.14 4.37
N GLU A 37 2.98 6.00 5.58
CA GLU A 37 2.19 5.82 6.80
C GLU A 37 1.41 7.09 7.18
N PHE A 38 0.12 6.95 7.50
CA PHE A 38 -0.68 8.03 8.07
C PHE A 38 -0.32 8.23 9.54
N GLY A 39 0.27 9.39 9.86
CA GLY A 39 0.63 9.77 11.23
C GLY A 39 2.11 10.11 11.35
N THR A 40 2.98 9.18 10.97
CA THR A 40 4.44 9.38 11.04
C THR A 40 5.05 9.89 9.74
N GLY A 41 4.40 9.62 8.59
CA GLY A 41 4.96 9.93 7.27
C GLY A 41 6.08 8.97 6.84
N ASN A 42 6.30 7.87 7.57
CA ASN A 42 7.29 6.85 7.21
C ASN A 42 7.00 6.26 5.82
N LEU A 43 8.06 6.03 5.06
CA LEU A 43 8.00 5.46 3.72
C LEU A 43 8.44 4.00 3.75
N VAL A 44 7.65 3.12 3.12
CA VAL A 44 7.92 1.68 3.07
C VAL A 44 7.78 1.20 1.63
N GLN A 45 8.73 0.39 1.17
CA GLN A 45 8.63 -0.31 -0.12
C GLN A 45 8.12 -1.73 0.07
N VAL A 46 7.06 -2.07 -0.67
CA VAL A 46 6.33 -3.33 -0.54
C VAL A 46 5.99 -3.92 -1.90
N ASP A 47 5.75 -5.22 -1.91
CA ASP A 47 5.14 -5.94 -3.02
C ASP A 47 3.61 -5.77 -2.98
N ALA A 48 2.97 -5.86 -4.15
CA ALA A 48 1.52 -5.82 -4.29
C ALA A 48 0.79 -6.90 -3.46
N ASN A 49 1.44 -8.03 -3.20
CA ASN A 49 0.91 -9.14 -2.39
C ASN A 49 1.04 -8.89 -0.88
N GLU A 50 1.78 -7.86 -0.46
CA GLU A 50 1.99 -7.52 0.95
C GLU A 50 0.99 -6.47 1.46
N ILE A 51 0.11 -5.95 0.59
CA ILE A 51 -0.86 -4.89 0.92
C ILE A 51 -2.29 -5.25 0.52
N TYR A 52 -3.24 -4.70 1.27
CA TYR A 52 -4.67 -4.82 1.02
C TYR A 52 -5.34 -3.45 0.95
N PRO A 53 -6.25 -3.20 -0.01
CA PRO A 53 -6.93 -1.92 -0.12
C PRO A 53 -7.95 -1.72 1.01
N ILE A 54 -7.98 -0.51 1.55
CA ILE A 54 -9.01 -0.07 2.52
C ILE A 54 -10.20 0.48 1.73
N GLY A 55 -11.43 0.19 2.18
CA GLY A 55 -12.65 0.74 1.58
C GLY A 55 -13.26 -0.10 0.45
N LYS A 56 -12.78 -1.33 0.23
CA LYS A 56 -13.59 -2.38 -0.42
C LYS A 56 -14.23 -3.27 0.64
N GLU A 57 -14.97 -2.65 1.54
CA GLU A 57 -15.93 -3.36 2.37
C GLU A 57 -17.18 -3.58 1.50
N THR A 58 -17.37 -4.82 1.02
CA THR A 58 -18.70 -5.31 0.57
C THR A 58 -19.51 -5.74 1.78
#